data_AF-A0A617MKF9-F1
#
_entry.id   AF-A0A617MKF9-F1
#
_cell.length_a   1.000
_cell.length_b   1.000
_cell.length_c   1.000
_cell.angle_alpha   90.00
_cell.angle_beta   90.00
_cell.angle_gamma   90.00
#
_symmetry.space_group_name_H-M   'P 1'
#
loop_
_entity.id
_entity.type
_entity.pdbx_description
1 polymer ?
#
loop_
_entity_poly.entity_id
_entity_poly.type
_entity_poly.pdbx_seq_one_letter_code
_entity_poly.pdbx_strand_id
1 'polypeptide(L)'
;ILEGQNQAGKRLWIAEGYATALTVHHLTGETVMVALSSVNLLSLASLARQKHPACQIVLAADRDLSGDGQTKAAAAADACEGVVALPPVFGDWNDAFTQYGGEATRKAIYDAIRPPAESPFDTMSEAEFSAMSTSEKAMRIYEHYGEALAVDANGQLLSRYENGVWKVLPPQDFARDVAGLFQRLRAPFS
;
A
#
# COMPACT_ATOMS: atom_id res chain seq x y z
N ILE A 1 -20.71 -9.04 -14.04
CA ILE A 1 -21.69 -9.18 -12.94
C ILE A 1 -21.16 -10.28 -12.01
N LEU A 2 -20.86 -9.96 -10.76
CA LEU A 2 -20.34 -10.91 -9.77
C LEU A 2 -21.49 -11.76 -9.19
N GLU A 3 -22.11 -12.60 -10.01
CA GLU A 3 -23.16 -13.51 -9.58
C GLU A 3 -22.58 -14.81 -9.01
N GLY A 4 -22.87 -15.06 -7.73
CA GLY A 4 -23.17 -16.38 -7.15
C GLY A 4 -22.12 -17.50 -7.12
N GLN A 5 -21.03 -17.44 -7.89
CA GLN A 5 -20.05 -18.53 -7.94
C GLN A 5 -18.61 -18.04 -7.75
N ASN A 6 -18.02 -18.55 -6.66
CA ASN A 6 -16.65 -18.38 -6.17
C ASN A 6 -16.16 -16.91 -6.22
N GLN A 7 -16.51 -16.14 -5.18
CA GLN A 7 -16.01 -14.78 -4.93
C GLN A 7 -14.59 -14.78 -4.33
N ALA A 8 -14.12 -15.93 -3.82
CA ALA A 8 -12.79 -16.05 -3.24
C ALA A 8 -11.73 -15.74 -4.30
N GLY A 9 -10.86 -14.77 -4.01
CA GLY A 9 -9.80 -14.31 -4.91
C GLY A 9 -10.25 -13.31 -5.99
N LYS A 10 -11.53 -12.90 -6.01
CA LYS A 10 -12.00 -11.82 -6.91
C LYS A 10 -11.89 -10.46 -6.22
N ARG A 11 -11.54 -9.45 -7.02
CA ARG A 11 -11.47 -8.05 -6.58
C ARG A 11 -12.70 -7.27 -7.03
N LEU A 12 -13.15 -6.38 -6.15
CA LEU A 12 -14.21 -5.42 -6.39
C LEU A 12 -13.68 -4.02 -6.12
N TRP A 13 -13.71 -3.17 -7.13
CA TRP A 13 -13.28 -1.79 -7.01
C TRP A 13 -14.45 -0.88 -6.68
N ILE A 14 -14.16 0.18 -5.93
CA ILE A 14 -15.07 1.28 -5.68
C ILE A 14 -14.33 2.56 -6.04
N ALA A 15 -14.90 3.36 -6.92
CA ALA A 15 -14.36 4.65 -7.33
C ALA A 15 -15.35 5.77 -6.98
N GLU A 16 -14.84 6.96 -6.67
CA GLU A 16 -15.66 8.14 -6.47
C GLU A 16 -16.26 8.61 -7.81
N GLY A 17 -15.39 8.91 -8.76
CA GLY A 17 -15.74 9.45 -10.07
C GLY A 17 -15.93 8.39 -11.15
N TYR A 18 -16.75 8.71 -12.15
CA TYR A 18 -16.99 7.83 -13.30
C TYR A 18 -15.75 7.67 -14.19
N ALA A 19 -14.96 8.73 -14.39
CA ALA A 19 -13.73 8.69 -15.18
C ALA A 19 -12.70 7.74 -14.55
N THR A 20 -12.47 7.89 -13.25
CA THR A 20 -11.66 6.99 -12.41
C THR A 20 -12.14 5.54 -12.56
N ALA A 21 -13.44 5.30 -12.42
CA ALA A 21 -14.03 3.97 -12.53
C ALA A 21 -13.79 3.32 -13.90
N LEU A 22 -13.99 4.09 -14.97
CA LEU A 22 -13.84 3.61 -16.34
C LEU A 22 -12.37 3.28 -16.63
N THR A 23 -11.44 4.12 -16.19
CA THR A 23 -10.00 3.86 -16.33
C THR A 23 -9.58 2.60 -15.60
N VAL A 24 -9.99 2.43 -14.33
CA VAL A 24 -9.70 1.22 -13.55
C VAL A 24 -10.30 -0.01 -14.23
N HIS A 25 -11.56 0.05 -14.67
CA HIS A 25 -12.19 -1.06 -15.37
C HIS A 25 -11.48 -1.39 -16.69
N HIS A 26 -11.13 -0.38 -17.48
CA HIS A 26 -10.44 -0.54 -18.76
C HIS A 26 -9.07 -1.20 -18.59
N LEU A 27 -8.32 -0.80 -17.56
CA LEU A 27 -6.96 -1.31 -17.31
C LEU A 27 -6.93 -2.66 -16.58
N THR A 28 -7.91 -2.98 -15.75
CA THR A 28 -7.90 -4.21 -14.95
C THR A 28 -8.81 -5.30 -15.53
N GLY A 29 -9.90 -4.92 -16.20
CA GLY A 29 -11.00 -5.81 -16.56
C GLY A 29 -11.87 -6.21 -15.36
N GLU A 30 -11.61 -5.66 -14.18
CA GLU A 30 -12.26 -6.04 -12.93
C GLU A 30 -13.56 -5.25 -12.70
N THR A 31 -14.43 -5.75 -11.82
CA THR A 31 -15.71 -5.07 -11.56
C THR A 31 -15.47 -3.81 -10.73
N VAL A 32 -16.05 -2.68 -11.17
CA VAL A 32 -15.95 -1.39 -10.48
C VAL A 32 -17.35 -0.86 -10.17
N MET A 33 -17.58 -0.47 -8.93
CA MET A 33 -18.75 0.27 -8.47
C MET A 33 -18.40 1.76 -8.38
N VAL A 34 -19.34 2.64 -8.71
CA VAL A 34 -19.12 4.09 -8.72
C VAL A 34 -19.98 4.74 -7.66
N ALA A 35 -19.37 5.47 -6.74
CA ALA A 35 -20.06 6.19 -5.66
C ALA A 35 -20.73 7.49 -6.14
N LEU A 36 -20.27 8.04 -7.27
CA LEU A 36 -20.65 9.32 -7.86
C LEU A 36 -20.35 10.55 -6.99
N SER A 37 -19.98 10.36 -5.73
CA SER A 37 -19.57 11.39 -4.79
C SER A 37 -18.85 10.79 -3.57
N SER A 38 -17.82 11.48 -3.05
CA SER A 38 -17.09 11.07 -1.85
C SER A 38 -17.97 10.89 -0.61
N VAL A 39 -19.12 11.58 -0.51
CA VAL A 39 -20.04 11.43 0.63
C VAL A 39 -20.72 10.06 0.65
N ASN A 40 -20.84 9.40 -0.51
CA ASN A 40 -21.46 8.08 -0.63
C ASN A 40 -20.46 6.94 -0.48
N LEU A 41 -19.16 7.25 -0.45
CA LEU A 41 -18.09 6.25 -0.51
C LEU A 41 -18.19 5.25 0.65
N LEU A 42 -18.40 5.75 1.87
CA LEU A 42 -18.53 4.94 3.08
C LEU A 42 -19.75 4.00 3.04
N SER A 43 -20.91 4.54 2.65
CA SER A 43 -22.14 3.76 2.54
C SER A 43 -22.04 2.69 1.45
N LEU A 44 -21.41 3.03 0.32
CA LEU A 44 -21.21 2.10 -0.78
C LEU A 44 -20.21 1.00 -0.42
N ALA A 45 -19.11 1.34 0.26
CA ALA A 45 -18.12 0.37 0.74
C ALA A 45 -18.74 -0.63 1.71
N SER A 46 -19.54 -0.14 2.66
CA SER A 46 -20.27 -1.00 3.61
C SER A 46 -21.24 -1.94 2.88
N LEU A 47 -21.99 -1.43 1.91
CA LEU A 47 -22.92 -2.24 1.09
C LEU A 47 -22.18 -3.28 0.24
N ALA A 48 -21.04 -2.89 -0.35
CA ALA A 48 -20.20 -3.79 -1.15
C ALA A 48 -19.69 -4.96 -0.30
N ARG A 49 -19.23 -4.70 0.93
CA ARG A 49 -18.81 -5.77 1.86
C ARG A 49 -19.97 -6.70 2.24
N GLN A 50 -21.15 -6.16 2.49
CA GLN A 50 -22.33 -7.01 2.79
C GLN A 50 -22.72 -7.92 1.62
N LYS A 51 -22.66 -7.41 0.38
CA LYS A 51 -23.03 -8.17 -0.83
C LYS A 51 -21.92 -9.10 -1.32
N HIS A 52 -20.67 -8.75 -1.08
CA HIS A 52 -19.49 -9.44 -1.59
C HIS A 52 -18.49 -9.74 -0.47
N PRO A 53 -18.87 -10.54 0.54
CA PRO A 53 -18.06 -10.74 1.75
C PRO A 53 -16.70 -11.38 1.47
N ALA A 54 -16.59 -12.20 0.43
CA ALA A 54 -15.36 -12.92 0.07
C ALA A 54 -14.49 -12.20 -0.97
N CYS A 55 -14.93 -11.04 -1.49
CA CYS A 55 -14.12 -10.25 -2.43
C CYS A 55 -13.10 -9.39 -1.67
N GLN A 56 -11.94 -9.16 -2.29
CA GLN A 56 -11.06 -8.08 -1.87
C GLN A 56 -11.64 -6.76 -2.39
N ILE A 57 -11.95 -5.83 -1.48
CA ILE A 57 -12.51 -4.53 -1.84
C ILE A 57 -11.37 -3.51 -1.94
N VAL A 58 -11.32 -2.80 -3.06
CA VAL A 58 -10.31 -1.78 -3.32
C VAL A 58 -10.98 -0.44 -3.61
N LEU A 59 -10.53 0.62 -2.95
CA LEU A 59 -11.03 1.97 -3.13
C LEU A 59 -10.06 2.73 -4.02
N ALA A 60 -10.43 2.92 -5.30
CA ALA A 60 -9.73 3.78 -6.22
C ALA A 60 -10.11 5.23 -5.93
N ALA A 61 -9.27 5.90 -5.14
CA ALA A 61 -9.50 7.26 -4.69
C ALA A 61 -8.62 8.26 -5.45
N ASP A 62 -9.07 9.51 -5.46
CA ASP A 62 -8.32 10.61 -6.05
C ASP A 62 -7.23 11.07 -5.08
N ARG A 63 -6.11 11.55 -5.64
CA ARG A 63 -5.00 12.10 -4.86
C ARG A 63 -5.04 13.62 -4.94
N ASP A 64 -5.86 14.22 -4.09
CA ASP A 64 -5.97 15.68 -3.98
C ASP A 64 -4.90 16.29 -3.06
N LEU A 65 -4.77 17.62 -3.11
CA LEU A 65 -3.83 18.37 -2.27
C LEU A 65 -4.37 18.63 -0.85
N SER A 66 -5.68 18.55 -0.63
CA SER A 66 -6.28 18.82 0.69
C SER A 66 -6.17 17.63 1.63
N GLY A 67 -5.99 16.42 1.10
CA GLY A 67 -6.01 15.17 1.85
C GLY A 67 -7.42 14.63 2.10
N ASP A 68 -8.47 15.33 1.65
CA ASP A 68 -9.86 15.02 2.01
C ASP A 68 -10.33 13.73 1.34
N GLY A 69 -10.05 13.56 0.04
CA GLY A 69 -10.40 12.36 -0.72
C GLY A 69 -9.70 11.12 -0.15
N GLN A 70 -8.43 11.24 0.18
CA GLN A 70 -7.63 10.18 0.79
C GLN A 70 -8.16 9.81 2.19
N THR A 71 -8.53 10.80 2.99
CA THR A 71 -9.07 10.57 4.34
C THR A 71 -10.42 9.84 4.29
N LYS A 72 -11.31 10.26 3.39
CA LYS A 72 -12.61 9.59 3.19
C LYS A 72 -12.45 8.18 2.64
N ALA A 73 -11.51 7.98 1.71
CA ALA A 73 -11.18 6.67 1.20
C ALA A 73 -10.61 5.74 2.28
N ALA A 74 -9.72 6.24 3.13
CA ALA A 74 -9.22 5.49 4.27
C ALA A 74 -10.35 5.06 5.22
N ALA A 75 -11.22 5.98 5.61
CA ALA A 75 -12.38 5.67 6.46
C ALA A 75 -13.32 4.63 5.83
N ALA A 76 -13.54 4.70 4.52
CA ALA A 76 -14.36 3.72 3.81
C ALA A 76 -13.64 2.36 3.67
N ALA A 77 -12.32 2.34 3.53
CA ALA A 77 -11.53 1.11 3.50
C ALA A 77 -11.61 0.40 4.84
N ASP A 78 -11.43 1.14 5.94
CA ASP A 78 -11.53 0.61 7.31
C ASP A 78 -12.91 -0.01 7.57
N ALA A 79 -13.98 0.66 7.15
CA ALA A 79 -15.35 0.17 7.33
C ALA A 79 -15.68 -1.11 6.53
N CYS A 80 -14.90 -1.41 5.48
CA CYS A 80 -15.13 -2.57 4.62
C CYS A 80 -13.97 -3.56 4.60
N GLU A 81 -12.98 -3.45 5.48
CA GLU A 81 -11.75 -4.27 5.45
C GLU A 81 -11.13 -4.28 4.04
N GLY A 82 -11.06 -3.09 3.43
CA GLY A 82 -10.56 -2.87 2.08
C GLY A 82 -9.18 -2.24 2.07
N VAL A 83 -8.69 -1.92 0.87
CA VAL A 83 -7.43 -1.20 0.66
C VAL A 83 -7.66 0.03 -0.22
N VAL A 84 -6.90 1.11 0.01
CA VAL A 84 -6.97 2.32 -0.80
C VAL A 84 -5.89 2.29 -1.87
N ALA A 85 -6.27 2.57 -3.11
CA ALA A 85 -5.35 2.73 -4.24
C ALA A 85 -5.38 4.19 -4.71
N LEU A 86 -4.23 4.86 -4.62
CA LEU A 86 -4.05 6.24 -5.05
C LEU A 86 -3.22 6.32 -6.33
N PRO A 87 -3.53 7.25 -7.25
CA PRO A 87 -2.74 7.43 -8.45
C PRO A 87 -1.32 7.97 -8.13
N PRO A 88 -0.35 7.71 -9.02
CA PRO A 88 1.02 8.23 -8.88
C PRO A 88 1.12 9.74 -9.19
N VAL A 89 0.02 10.39 -9.56
CA VAL A 89 -0.08 11.83 -9.82
C VAL A 89 -0.98 12.50 -8.80
N PHE A 90 -0.86 13.82 -8.65
CA PHE A 90 -1.94 14.60 -8.05
C PHE A 90 -3.08 14.71 -9.06
N GLY A 91 -4.26 14.22 -8.69
CA GLY A 91 -5.39 14.04 -9.61
C GLY A 91 -6.02 12.66 -9.48
N ASP A 92 -6.69 12.21 -10.53
CA ASP A 92 -7.36 10.91 -10.57
C ASP A 92 -6.57 9.85 -11.37
N TRP A 93 -7.12 8.64 -11.47
CA TRP A 93 -6.50 7.56 -12.25
C TRP A 93 -6.54 7.82 -13.77
N ASN A 94 -7.48 8.61 -14.26
CA ASN A 94 -7.56 9.02 -15.66
C ASN A 94 -6.47 10.05 -16.01
N ASP A 95 -6.10 10.94 -15.09
CA ASP A 95 -4.95 11.85 -15.23
C ASP A 95 -3.65 11.05 -15.34
N ALA A 96 -3.47 10.05 -14.47
CA ALA A 96 -2.33 9.14 -14.55
C ALA A 96 -2.26 8.40 -15.89
N PHE A 97 -3.40 7.94 -16.40
CA PHE A 97 -3.52 7.30 -17.72
C PHE A 97 -3.14 8.25 -18.85
N THR A 98 -3.64 9.48 -18.80
CA THR A 98 -3.36 10.50 -19.82
C THR A 98 -1.89 10.90 -19.84
N GLN A 99 -1.25 10.97 -18.67
CA GLN A 99 0.15 11.41 -18.55
C GLN A 99 1.16 10.30 -18.86
N TYR A 100 0.94 9.07 -18.38
CA TYR A 100 1.94 7.99 -18.45
C TYR A 100 1.55 6.84 -19.38
N GLY A 101 0.32 6.82 -19.88
CA GLY A 101 -0.21 5.76 -20.74
C GLY A 101 -0.62 4.49 -19.98
N GLY A 102 -1.35 3.62 -20.68
CA GLY A 102 -2.06 2.50 -20.06
C GLY A 102 -1.18 1.50 -19.32
N GLU A 103 -0.02 1.13 -19.85
CA GLU A 103 0.83 0.10 -19.23
C GLU A 103 1.43 0.59 -17.90
N ALA A 104 1.94 1.83 -17.87
CA ALA A 104 2.50 2.42 -16.66
C ALA A 104 1.43 2.60 -15.58
N THR A 105 0.23 3.08 -15.96
CA THR A 105 -0.89 3.23 -15.02
C THR A 105 -1.38 1.88 -14.52
N ARG A 106 -1.47 0.86 -15.39
CA ARG A 106 -1.84 -0.50 -15.00
C ARG A 106 -0.86 -1.05 -13.96
N LYS A 107 0.44 -0.88 -14.18
CA LYS A 107 1.47 -1.27 -13.20
C LYS A 107 1.28 -0.52 -11.88
N ALA A 108 1.07 0.79 -11.92
CA ALA A 108 0.84 1.60 -10.72
C ALA A 108 -0.41 1.17 -9.93
N ILE A 109 -1.50 0.79 -10.61
CA ILE A 109 -2.71 0.24 -9.97
C ILE A 109 -2.37 -1.02 -9.16
N TYR A 110 -1.65 -1.97 -9.78
CA TYR A 110 -1.31 -3.23 -9.10
C TYR A 110 -0.27 -3.05 -8.00
N ASP A 111 0.67 -2.13 -8.16
CA ASP A 111 1.64 -1.80 -7.12
C ASP A 111 0.96 -1.13 -5.92
N ALA A 112 -0.04 -0.26 -6.13
CA ALA A 112 -0.78 0.41 -5.06
C ALA A 112 -1.60 -0.54 -4.18
N ILE A 113 -2.01 -1.70 -4.71
CA ILE A 113 -2.80 -2.71 -3.96
C ILE A 113 -1.97 -3.91 -3.52
N ARG A 114 -0.67 -3.92 -3.84
CA ARG A 114 0.22 -4.99 -3.42
C ARG A 114 0.28 -4.96 -1.89
N PRO A 115 0.07 -6.10 -1.20
CA PRO A 115 0.32 -6.17 0.22
C PRO A 115 1.73 -5.66 0.52
N PRO A 116 1.95 -4.96 1.65
CA PRO A 116 3.29 -4.63 2.09
C PRO A 116 4.14 -5.91 2.06
N ALA A 117 5.36 -5.80 1.54
CA ALA A 117 6.27 -6.94 1.58
C ALA A 117 6.42 -7.37 3.05
N GLU A 118 6.23 -8.66 3.32
CA GLU A 118 6.48 -9.17 4.67
C GLU A 118 7.93 -8.89 5.04
N SER A 119 8.12 -8.41 6.26
CA SER A 119 9.45 -8.17 6.78
C SER A 119 10.27 -9.45 6.69
N PRO A 120 11.51 -9.40 6.19
CA PRO A 120 12.41 -10.55 6.26
C PRO A 120 12.52 -11.10 7.69
N PHE A 121 12.47 -10.22 8.70
CA PHE A 121 12.54 -10.58 10.12
C PHE A 121 11.29 -11.28 10.68
N ASP A 122 10.20 -11.34 9.92
CA ASP A 122 8.98 -12.07 10.31
C ASP A 122 8.91 -13.45 9.63
N THR A 123 9.72 -13.70 8.60
CA THR A 123 9.66 -14.92 7.78
C THR A 123 10.91 -15.82 7.88
N MET A 124 12.08 -15.26 8.19
CA MET A 124 13.32 -16.04 8.31
C MET A 124 13.50 -16.69 9.68
N SER A 125 14.35 -17.72 9.75
CA SER A 125 14.71 -18.40 11.00
C SER A 125 15.95 -17.79 11.68
N GLU A 126 16.10 -18.07 12.99
CA GLU A 126 17.27 -17.67 13.78
C GLU A 126 18.60 -18.20 13.19
N ALA A 127 18.58 -19.45 12.73
CA ALA A 127 19.77 -20.12 12.20
C ALA A 127 20.22 -19.51 10.87
N GLU A 128 19.27 -19.21 9.97
CA GLU A 128 19.55 -18.51 8.72
C GLU A 128 20.15 -17.14 8.99
N PHE A 129 19.54 -16.37 9.91
CA PHE A 129 20.00 -15.03 10.24
C PHE A 129 21.40 -15.03 10.90
N SER A 130 21.67 -15.98 11.79
CA SER A 130 22.97 -16.08 12.48
C SER A 130 24.11 -16.46 11.54
N ALA A 131 23.81 -17.22 10.48
CA ALA A 131 24.78 -17.60 9.44
C ALA A 131 25.10 -16.47 8.45
N MET A 132 24.33 -15.37 8.44
CA MET A 132 24.54 -14.25 7.53
C MET A 132 25.74 -13.39 7.93
N SER A 133 26.48 -12.92 6.92
CA SER A 133 27.51 -11.88 7.05
C SER A 133 26.90 -10.52 7.44
N THR A 134 27.76 -9.59 7.87
CA THR A 134 27.35 -8.22 8.22
C THR A 134 26.67 -7.51 7.05
N SER A 135 27.17 -7.68 5.83
CA SER A 135 26.58 -7.10 4.62
C SER A 135 25.21 -7.67 4.30
N GLU A 136 25.02 -8.97 4.51
CA GLU A 136 23.73 -9.62 4.29
C GLU A 136 22.70 -9.19 5.34
N LYS A 137 23.10 -9.09 6.61
CA LYS A 137 22.24 -8.53 7.68
C LYS A 137 21.84 -7.08 7.38
N ALA A 138 22.78 -6.26 6.88
CA ALA A 138 22.48 -4.90 6.45
C ALA A 138 21.47 -4.87 5.28
N MET A 139 21.57 -5.81 4.34
CA MET A 139 20.61 -5.92 3.24
C MET A 139 19.21 -6.31 3.76
N ARG A 140 19.09 -7.17 4.78
CA ARG A 140 17.79 -7.49 5.40
C ARG A 140 17.15 -6.30 6.09
N ILE A 141 17.96 -5.45 6.73
CA ILE A 141 17.50 -4.18 7.29
C ILE A 141 16.99 -3.27 6.16
N TYR A 142 17.74 -3.17 5.05
CA TYR A 142 17.30 -2.41 3.88
C TYR A 142 15.98 -2.95 3.30
N GLU A 143 15.84 -4.27 3.13
CA GLU A 143 14.61 -4.91 2.65
C GLU A 143 13.42 -4.68 3.60
N HIS A 144 13.65 -4.70 4.91
CA HIS A 144 12.62 -4.44 5.91
C HIS A 144 12.05 -3.01 5.82
N TYR A 145 12.92 -2.01 5.69
CA TYR A 145 12.47 -0.63 5.60
C TYR A 145 12.12 -0.18 4.17
N GLY A 146 12.68 -0.84 3.16
CA GLY A 146 12.46 -0.56 1.74
C GLY A 146 12.63 0.93 1.39
N GLU A 147 11.63 1.47 0.69
CA GLU A 147 11.58 2.89 0.30
C GLU A 147 11.32 3.85 1.47
N ALA A 148 11.02 3.34 2.67
CA ALA A 148 10.77 4.16 3.85
C ALA A 148 12.05 4.57 4.59
N LEU A 149 13.23 4.13 4.17
CA LEU A 149 14.51 4.51 4.77
C LEU A 149 15.43 5.13 3.71
N ALA A 150 15.94 6.32 4.00
CA ALA A 150 16.86 7.03 3.15
C ALA A 150 18.11 7.44 3.94
N VAL A 151 19.25 7.44 3.27
CA VAL A 151 20.50 7.99 3.77
C VAL A 151 20.85 9.19 2.89
N ASP A 152 21.31 10.28 3.48
CA ASP A 152 21.80 11.42 2.69
C ASP A 152 23.06 11.06 1.89
N ALA A 153 23.40 11.91 0.92
CA ALA A 153 24.53 11.68 0.01
C ALA A 153 25.88 11.53 0.74
N ASN A 154 26.03 12.07 1.95
CA ASN A 154 27.27 11.98 2.72
C ASN A 154 27.30 10.79 3.69
N GLY A 155 26.22 10.01 3.79
CA GLY A 155 26.16 8.84 4.65
C GLY A 155 25.99 9.15 6.16
N GLN A 156 25.64 10.39 6.52
CA GLN A 156 25.63 10.86 7.91
C GLN A 156 24.23 10.98 8.49
N LEU A 157 23.24 11.26 7.65
CA LEU A 157 21.87 11.52 8.05
C LEU A 157 20.98 10.39 7.55
N LEU A 158 20.47 9.61 8.50
CA LEU A 158 19.44 8.62 8.24
C LEU A 158 18.07 9.29 8.41
N SER A 159 17.16 9.05 7.46
CA SER A 159 15.79 9.56 7.52
C SER A 159 14.81 8.41 7.29
N ARG A 160 13.68 8.45 8.02
CA ARG A 160 12.58 7.50 7.86
C ARG A 160 11.32 8.22 7.41
N TYR A 161 10.61 7.64 6.45
CA TYR A 161 9.31 8.11 6.01
C TYR A 161 8.22 7.55 6.91
N GLU A 162 7.47 8.43 7.58
CA GLU A 162 6.39 8.08 8.47
C GLU A 162 5.20 9.01 8.26
N ASN A 163 4.00 8.45 8.11
CA ASN A 163 2.75 9.22 8.03
C ASN A 163 2.80 10.40 7.05
N GLY A 164 3.38 10.19 5.87
CA GLY A 164 3.44 11.22 4.84
C GLY A 164 4.67 12.14 4.90
N VAL A 165 5.52 12.04 5.93
CA VAL A 165 6.60 12.99 6.19
C VAL A 165 7.93 12.28 6.42
N TRP A 166 9.00 12.80 5.81
CA TRP A 166 10.37 12.39 6.10
C TRP A 166 10.84 13.00 7.42
N LYS A 167 11.30 12.16 8.35
CA LYS A 167 11.90 12.59 9.61
C LYS A 167 13.32 12.08 9.72
N VAL A 168 14.21 12.92 10.27
CA VAL A 168 15.55 12.49 10.65
C VAL A 168 15.43 11.44 11.74
N LEU A 169 16.05 10.29 11.53
CA LEU A 169 16.12 9.19 12.48
C LEU A 169 17.50 9.20 13.16
N PRO A 170 17.59 9.54 14.45
CA PRO A 170 18.85 9.54 15.17
C PRO A 170 19.50 8.15 15.15
N PRO A 171 20.85 8.03 15.04
CA PRO A 171 21.52 6.73 14.99
C PRO A 171 21.23 5.82 16.17
N GLN A 172 21.01 6.38 17.37
CA GLN A 172 20.67 5.61 18.57
C GLN A 172 19.25 5.01 18.48
N ASP A 173 18.29 5.77 17.95
CA ASP A 173 16.93 5.27 17.74
C ASP A 173 16.91 4.20 16.65
N PHE A 174 17.64 4.41 15.56
CA PHE A 174 17.79 3.39 14.53
C PHE A 174 18.43 2.11 15.05
N ALA A 175 19.51 2.22 15.84
CA ALA A 175 20.15 1.06 16.46
C ALA A 175 19.20 0.30 17.40
N ARG A 176 18.38 1.02 18.17
CA ARG A 176 17.34 0.40 19.01
C ARG A 176 16.29 -0.32 18.18
N ASP A 177 15.84 0.27 17.08
CA ASP A 177 14.83 -0.33 16.21
C ASP A 177 15.38 -1.59 15.52
N VAL A 178 16.61 -1.53 15.01
CA VAL A 178 17.32 -2.70 14.43
C VAL A 178 17.52 -3.80 15.48
N ALA A 179 17.90 -3.43 16.72
CA ALA A 179 17.98 -4.39 17.82
C ALA A 179 16.64 -5.08 18.09
N GLY A 180 15.53 -4.33 18.02
CA GLY A 180 14.18 -4.88 18.10
C GLY A 180 13.86 -5.87 16.98
N LEU A 181 14.29 -5.60 15.74
CA LEU A 181 14.12 -6.53 14.62
C LEU A 181 14.89 -7.83 14.84
N PHE A 182 16.12 -7.76 15.33
CA PHE A 182 16.94 -8.95 15.59
C PHE A 182 16.37 -9.79 16.73
N GLN A 183 15.80 -9.14 17.76
CA GLN A 183 15.13 -9.82 18.87
C GLN A 183 13.89 -10.61 18.42
N ARG A 184 13.16 -10.17 17.38
CA ARG A 184 12.02 -10.94 16.84
C ARG A 184 12.46 -12.31 16.31
N LEU A 185 13.66 -12.38 15.74
CA LEU A 185 14.28 -13.63 15.27
C LEU A 185 14.89 -14.46 16.40
N ARG A 186 14.81 -14.01 17.66
CA ARG A 186 15.46 -14.61 18.84
C ARG A 186 16.98 -14.79 18.68
N ALA A 187 17.60 -14.10 17.73
CA ALA A 187 19.02 -14.23 17.46
C ALA A 187 19.86 -13.49 18.53
N PRO A 188 20.93 -14.10 19.05
CA PRO A 188 21.84 -13.44 19.98
C PRO A 188 22.66 -12.34 19.27
N PHE A 189 22.97 -11.28 20.02
CA PHE A 189 23.95 -10.27 19.60
C PHE A 189 25.36 -10.87 19.72
N SER A 190 25.85 -11.52 18.66
CA SER A 190 27.24 -11.98 18.53
C SER A 190 27.99 -11.15 17.50
#